data_AF-A0A8I1WCW1-F1
#
_entry.id   AF-A0A8I1WCW1-F1
#
_cell.length_a   1.000
_cell.length_b   1.000
_cell.length_c   1.000
_cell.angle_alpha   90.00
_cell.angle_beta   90.00
_cell.angle_gamma   90.00
#
_symmetry.space_group_name_H-M   'P 1'
#
loop_
_entity.id
_entity.type
_entity.pdbx_description
1 polymer ?
#
loop_
_entity_poly.entity_id
_entity_poly.type
_entity_poly.pdbx_seq_one_letter_code
_entity_poly.pdbx_strand_id
1 'polypeptide(L)'
;MKKIYADLHIHIGRTFTGRAVKITGAKTLTLDRILVEASEHKGIELLGIIDCHSPEVILELEEGISSGKYRELDGGGIRYRSTTLLLGSELEIYDEACSGPIHVLVFMPTLADMKQFSNWLSARLKNIHLSSQRIYETGLNLQKKVQDMGGLFIPAHIFTPHKSLYGKGVKSSLTEVFDPSMIDAVELGLSCDTDMASQVYELNPYPFLTNSDAHSLGKIGREYNELYVQSADFTEFALALKGQDDRKIIANYGLDPLLGKYYQTACEACGEPAVSGETACANCGNARFTKGVSERLHELSDQLEVRVLRPRYVHQIPLQFVPGVGPKTLDKLKKAFGTEMAVLHEAAEEDLARVVPPKTAALIVKARSGKLELKAGGGGTYGKIKP
;
A
#
# COMPACT_ATOMS: atom_id res chain seq x y z
N MET A 1 -16.43 -11.07 -15.87
CA MET A 1 -15.85 -10.68 -14.58
C MET A 1 -14.83 -11.74 -14.14
N LYS A 2 -13.77 -11.33 -13.45
CA LYS A 2 -12.71 -12.18 -12.91
C LYS A 2 -12.19 -11.60 -11.60
N LYS A 3 -11.52 -12.43 -10.82
CA LYS A 3 -10.78 -12.02 -9.63
C LYS A 3 -9.34 -11.66 -10.05
N ILE A 4 -8.79 -10.58 -9.50
CA ILE A 4 -7.39 -10.18 -9.68
C ILE A 4 -6.80 -9.70 -8.37
N TYR A 5 -5.48 -9.72 -8.25
CA TYR A 5 -4.75 -9.16 -7.12
C TYR A 5 -4.10 -7.82 -7.48
N ALA A 6 -4.22 -6.86 -6.56
CA ALA A 6 -3.76 -5.49 -6.76
C ALA A 6 -2.90 -4.93 -5.62
N ASP A 7 -1.71 -4.42 -5.92
CA ASP A 7 -0.83 -3.70 -4.99
C ASP A 7 -0.49 -2.32 -5.55
N LEU A 8 -1.05 -1.28 -4.95
CA LEU A 8 -1.15 0.04 -5.58
C LEU A 8 -0.13 1.06 -5.07
N HIS A 9 0.74 0.68 -4.13
CA HIS A 9 1.69 1.59 -3.52
C HIS A 9 3.09 1.00 -3.59
N ILE A 10 3.74 1.14 -4.74
CA ILE A 10 5.11 0.66 -4.98
C ILE A 10 6.00 1.84 -5.39
N HIS A 11 7.15 1.96 -4.75
CA HIS A 11 8.16 2.96 -5.09
C HIS A 11 9.10 2.49 -6.20
N ILE A 12 9.73 3.45 -6.88
CA ILE A 12 10.94 3.27 -7.68
C ILE A 12 12.12 3.76 -6.83
N GLY A 13 13.11 2.90 -6.63
CA GLY A 13 14.37 3.29 -6.02
C GLY A 13 15.24 4.07 -7.01
N ARG A 14 15.38 3.57 -8.25
CA ARG A 14 16.26 4.13 -9.28
C ARG A 14 15.62 4.07 -10.67
N THR A 15 15.90 5.08 -11.50
CA THR A 15 15.56 5.10 -12.93
C THR A 15 16.51 4.18 -13.72
N PHE A 16 16.21 3.94 -14.99
CA PHE A 16 17.09 3.18 -15.90
C PHE A 16 18.49 3.81 -16.09
N THR A 17 18.64 5.13 -15.90
CA THR A 17 19.95 5.81 -15.94
C THR A 17 20.71 5.74 -14.60
N GLY A 18 20.07 5.21 -13.55
CA GLY A 18 20.63 5.12 -12.20
C GLY A 18 20.36 6.36 -11.33
N ARG A 19 19.54 7.33 -11.77
CA ARG A 19 19.12 8.46 -10.94
C ARG A 19 18.27 7.99 -9.76
N ALA A 20 18.46 8.61 -8.60
CA ALA A 20 17.63 8.38 -7.41
C ALA A 20 16.21 8.94 -7.59
N VAL A 21 15.21 8.12 -7.23
CA VAL A 21 13.79 8.52 -7.17
C VAL A 21 13.32 8.47 -5.72
N LYS A 22 13.21 7.28 -5.11
CA LYS A 22 13.08 7.11 -3.66
C LYS A 22 14.44 6.81 -3.04
N ILE A 23 14.96 7.71 -2.21
CA ILE A 23 16.28 7.59 -1.58
C ILE A 23 16.36 6.35 -0.67
N THR A 24 15.29 6.08 0.08
CA THR A 24 15.14 4.93 0.98
C THR A 24 14.81 3.63 0.24
N GLY A 25 14.49 3.69 -1.05
CA GLY A 25 14.20 2.53 -1.89
C GLY A 25 15.46 1.78 -2.31
N ALA A 26 15.34 0.47 -2.48
CA ALA A 26 16.44 -0.37 -2.96
C ALA A 26 16.90 0.09 -4.35
N LYS A 27 18.22 0.10 -4.59
CA LYS A 27 18.78 0.49 -5.91
C LYS A 27 18.30 -0.41 -7.05
N THR A 28 17.93 -1.64 -6.73
CA THR A 28 17.41 -2.65 -7.67
C THR A 28 15.92 -2.49 -7.97
N LEU A 29 15.23 -1.56 -7.31
CA LEU A 29 13.82 -1.31 -7.50
C LEU A 29 13.64 -0.33 -8.68
N THR A 30 13.84 -0.84 -9.89
CA THR A 30 13.65 -0.10 -11.15
C THR A 30 12.31 -0.47 -11.78
N LEU A 31 11.75 0.38 -12.65
CA LEU A 31 10.47 0.14 -13.32
C LEU A 31 10.41 -1.26 -13.97
N ASP A 32 11.38 -1.59 -14.83
CA ASP A 32 11.46 -2.91 -15.48
C ASP A 32 11.43 -4.08 -14.48
N ARG A 33 12.22 -4.01 -13.41
CA ARG A 33 12.31 -5.08 -12.41
C ARG A 33 11.04 -5.21 -11.59
N ILE A 34 10.36 -4.11 -11.30
CA ILE A 34 9.05 -4.12 -10.63
C ILE A 34 8.03 -4.85 -11.51
N LEU A 35 7.95 -4.51 -12.80
CA LEU A 35 6.99 -5.11 -13.72
C LEU A 35 7.25 -6.61 -13.93
N VAL A 36 8.52 -7.01 -14.04
CA VAL A 36 8.93 -8.42 -14.07
C VAL A 36 8.56 -9.15 -12.78
N GLU A 37 8.91 -8.59 -11.62
CA GLU A 37 8.59 -9.20 -10.32
C GLU A 37 7.08 -9.36 -10.13
N ALA A 38 6.30 -8.33 -10.44
CA ALA A 38 4.84 -8.35 -10.32
C ALA A 38 4.22 -9.41 -11.24
N SER A 39 4.63 -9.45 -12.51
CA SER A 39 4.04 -10.34 -13.53
C SER A 39 4.49 -11.79 -13.42
N GLU A 40 5.78 -12.04 -13.18
CA GLU A 40 6.39 -13.38 -13.29
C GLU A 40 6.60 -14.08 -11.96
N HIS A 41 6.68 -13.35 -10.85
CA HIS A 41 7.04 -13.93 -9.55
C HIS A 41 5.93 -13.79 -8.53
N LYS A 42 5.33 -12.60 -8.44
CA LYS A 42 4.25 -12.32 -7.51
C LYS A 42 2.92 -12.81 -8.04
N GLY A 43 2.62 -12.55 -9.32
CA GLY A 43 1.29 -12.82 -9.89
C GLY A 43 0.29 -11.73 -9.50
N ILE A 44 0.72 -10.47 -9.53
CA ILE A 44 -0.12 -9.30 -9.29
C ILE A 44 -0.53 -8.75 -10.66
N GLU A 45 -1.82 -8.82 -10.99
CA GLU A 45 -2.32 -8.40 -12.30
C GLU A 45 -2.55 -6.89 -12.42
N LEU A 46 -2.67 -6.17 -11.30
CA LEU A 46 -2.78 -4.71 -11.27
C LEU A 46 -1.81 -4.14 -10.25
N LEU A 47 -0.89 -3.27 -10.65
CA LEU A 47 -0.03 -2.57 -9.69
C LEU A 47 -0.09 -1.07 -9.85
N GLY A 48 0.17 -0.35 -8.78
CA GLY A 48 0.38 1.10 -8.79
C GLY A 48 1.83 1.40 -8.46
N ILE A 49 2.53 2.07 -9.40
CA ILE A 49 3.83 2.66 -9.10
C ILE A 49 3.62 4.13 -8.83
N ILE A 50 3.93 4.58 -7.62
CA ILE A 50 3.59 5.92 -7.15
C ILE A 50 4.72 6.95 -7.37
N ASP A 51 5.54 6.68 -8.39
CA ASP A 51 6.68 7.49 -8.81
C ASP A 51 6.67 7.80 -10.31
N CYS A 52 5.52 7.60 -10.96
CA CYS A 52 5.36 7.76 -12.40
C CYS A 52 5.38 9.23 -12.86
N HIS A 53 5.28 10.21 -11.95
CA HIS A 53 5.51 11.63 -12.30
C HIS A 53 6.97 11.94 -12.62
N SER A 54 7.92 11.08 -12.23
CA SER A 54 9.34 11.36 -12.44
C SER A 54 9.66 11.39 -13.95
N PRO A 55 10.34 12.43 -14.47
CA PRO A 55 10.52 12.60 -15.91
C PRO A 55 11.21 11.43 -16.62
N GLU A 56 12.19 10.79 -15.98
CA GLU A 56 12.89 9.63 -16.57
C GLU A 56 12.04 8.36 -16.53
N VAL A 57 11.08 8.26 -15.60
CA VAL A 57 10.12 7.14 -15.58
C VAL A 57 9.11 7.31 -16.71
N ILE A 58 8.62 8.53 -16.94
CA ILE A 58 7.77 8.85 -18.10
C ILE A 58 8.49 8.51 -19.40
N LEU A 59 9.76 8.92 -19.54
CA LEU A 59 10.57 8.61 -20.73
C LEU A 59 10.72 7.10 -20.93
N GLU A 60 11.03 6.32 -19.88
CA GLU A 60 11.14 4.86 -19.97
C GLU A 60 9.81 4.20 -20.40
N LEU A 61 8.67 4.75 -19.96
CA LEU A 61 7.35 4.29 -20.39
C LEU A 61 7.06 4.63 -21.85
N GLU A 62 7.37 5.85 -22.31
CA GLU A 62 7.23 6.27 -23.71
C GLU A 62 8.10 5.40 -24.65
N GLU A 63 9.36 5.15 -24.29
CA GLU A 63 10.27 4.28 -25.02
C GLU A 63 9.79 2.82 -25.03
N GLY A 64 9.27 2.34 -23.89
CA GLY A 64 8.70 1.00 -23.78
C GLY A 64 7.44 0.81 -24.61
N ILE A 65 6.58 1.82 -24.73
CA ILE A 65 5.41 1.78 -25.62
C ILE A 65 5.85 1.80 -27.08
N SER A 66 6.74 2.72 -27.47
CA SER A 66 7.18 2.85 -28.86
C SER A 66 7.94 1.62 -29.39
N SER A 67 8.66 0.91 -28.52
CA SER A 67 9.32 -0.36 -28.83
C SER A 67 8.39 -1.59 -28.79
N GLY A 68 7.13 -1.42 -28.40
CA GLY A 68 6.16 -2.51 -28.24
C GLY A 68 6.37 -3.39 -27.00
N LYS A 69 7.27 -3.00 -26.10
CA LYS A 69 7.48 -3.67 -24.79
C LYS A 69 6.26 -3.49 -23.88
N TYR A 70 5.62 -2.32 -23.95
CA TYR A 70 4.42 -1.97 -23.21
C TYR A 70 3.28 -1.64 -24.17
N ARG A 71 2.05 -1.75 -23.67
CA ARG A 71 0.86 -1.31 -24.39
C ARG A 71 -0.06 -0.53 -23.48
N GLU A 72 -0.33 0.73 -23.81
CA GLU A 72 -1.37 1.49 -23.13
C GLU A 72 -2.75 0.90 -23.44
N LEU A 73 -3.63 0.86 -22.45
CA LEU A 73 -4.96 0.28 -22.55
C LEU A 73 -6.02 1.37 -22.74
N ASP A 74 -7.07 1.06 -23.51
CA ASP A 74 -8.20 1.99 -23.72
C ASP A 74 -8.89 2.37 -22.40
N GLY A 75 -8.97 1.44 -21.45
CA GLY A 75 -9.49 1.68 -20.09
C GLY A 75 -8.49 2.36 -19.13
N GLY A 76 -7.33 2.78 -19.63
CA GLY A 76 -6.25 3.40 -18.86
C GLY A 76 -5.26 2.41 -18.24
N GLY A 77 -4.06 2.91 -17.94
CA GLY A 77 -2.92 2.12 -17.47
C GLY A 77 -2.09 1.49 -18.59
N ILE A 78 -0.92 0.97 -18.22
CA ILE A 78 0.10 0.46 -19.14
C ILE A 78 0.29 -1.04 -18.90
N ARG A 79 0.02 -1.86 -19.91
CA ARG A 79 0.15 -3.32 -19.85
C ARG A 79 1.59 -3.75 -20.12
N TYR A 80 2.12 -4.56 -19.20
CA TYR A 80 3.29 -5.41 -19.39
C TYR A 80 2.90 -6.87 -19.15
N ARG A 81 2.93 -7.70 -20.20
CA ARG A 81 2.54 -9.12 -20.13
C ARG A 81 1.16 -9.33 -19.48
N SER A 82 1.08 -9.99 -18.32
CA SER A 82 -0.16 -10.26 -17.57
C SER A 82 -0.55 -9.16 -16.58
N THR A 83 0.29 -8.12 -16.43
CA THR A 83 0.17 -7.12 -15.37
C THR A 83 -0.03 -5.72 -15.94
N THR A 84 -1.00 -4.98 -15.41
CA THR A 84 -1.24 -3.57 -15.75
C THR A 84 -0.66 -2.67 -14.67
N LEU A 85 0.11 -1.67 -15.10
CA LEU A 85 0.58 -0.56 -14.29
C LEU A 85 -0.44 0.58 -14.29
N LEU A 86 -0.89 1.01 -13.11
CA LEU A 86 -1.53 2.29 -12.87
C LEU A 86 -0.47 3.34 -12.54
N LEU A 87 -0.59 4.50 -13.19
CA LEU A 87 0.39 5.57 -13.13
C LEU A 87 0.11 6.43 -11.90
N GLY A 88 0.91 6.24 -10.86
CA GLY A 88 0.73 6.89 -9.57
C GLY A 88 1.79 7.95 -9.24
N SER A 89 1.47 8.77 -8.24
CA SER A 89 2.36 9.70 -7.54
C SER A 89 2.04 9.70 -6.04
N GLU A 90 3.03 9.47 -5.18
CA GLU A 90 2.93 9.79 -3.76
C GLU A 90 3.47 11.21 -3.54
N LEU A 91 2.66 12.07 -2.93
CA LEU A 91 2.98 13.47 -2.66
C LEU A 91 2.80 13.77 -1.18
N GLU A 92 3.64 14.66 -0.63
CA GLU A 92 3.51 15.15 0.75
C GLU A 92 2.77 16.49 0.75
N ILE A 93 1.57 16.52 1.34
CA ILE A 93 0.83 17.74 1.63
C ILE A 93 1.26 18.25 3.00
N TYR A 94 1.60 19.53 3.06
CA TYR A 94 1.87 20.23 4.31
C TYR A 94 1.61 21.72 4.11
N ASP A 95 0.33 22.08 4.04
CA ASP A 95 -0.16 23.45 3.93
C ASP A 95 -0.53 24.02 5.32
N GLU A 96 -1.10 25.22 5.35
CA GLU A 96 -1.49 25.92 6.57
C GLU A 96 -2.61 25.25 7.36
N ALA A 97 -3.41 24.37 6.73
CA ALA A 97 -4.49 23.64 7.38
C ALA A 97 -3.97 22.39 8.12
N CYS A 98 -2.78 21.91 7.73
CA CYS A 98 -2.19 20.69 8.26
C CYS A 98 -1.56 20.88 9.65
N SER A 99 -1.84 19.98 10.59
CA SER A 99 -1.11 19.83 11.86
C SER A 99 0.25 19.14 11.71
N GLY A 100 0.54 18.62 10.50
CA GLY A 100 1.80 18.02 10.11
C GLY A 100 1.72 17.40 8.71
N PRO A 101 2.80 16.79 8.20
CA PRO A 101 2.83 16.28 6.83
C PRO A 101 1.87 15.10 6.63
N ILE A 102 1.29 15.01 5.45
CA ILE A 102 0.36 13.95 5.01
C ILE A 102 0.82 13.42 3.66
N HIS A 103 0.98 12.11 3.51
CA HIS A 103 1.14 11.50 2.21
C HIS A 103 -0.21 11.21 1.56
N VAL A 104 -0.29 11.47 0.26
CA VAL A 104 -1.45 11.15 -0.57
C VAL A 104 -0.97 10.46 -1.85
N LEU A 105 -1.75 9.51 -2.32
CA LEU A 105 -1.59 8.86 -3.61
C LEU A 105 -2.51 9.53 -4.63
N VAL A 106 -1.95 9.79 -5.80
CA VAL A 106 -2.66 10.29 -6.95
C VAL A 106 -2.44 9.34 -8.12
N PHE A 107 -3.50 8.93 -8.81
CA PHE A 107 -3.38 8.12 -10.02
C PHE A 107 -3.94 8.84 -11.23
N MET A 108 -3.24 8.76 -12.36
CA MET A 108 -3.67 9.33 -13.63
C MET A 108 -4.10 8.21 -14.61
N PRO A 109 -5.15 8.43 -15.42
CA PRO A 109 -5.68 7.38 -16.29
C PRO A 109 -4.70 6.92 -17.37
N THR A 110 -4.06 7.88 -18.04
CA THR A 110 -3.16 7.63 -19.18
C THR A 110 -1.77 8.22 -18.97
N LEU A 111 -0.81 7.79 -19.79
CA LEU A 111 0.55 8.34 -19.82
C LEU A 111 0.54 9.82 -20.21
N ALA A 112 -0.37 10.21 -21.11
CA ALA A 112 -0.56 11.61 -21.49
C ALA A 112 -1.03 12.45 -20.29
N ASP A 113 -1.97 11.93 -19.50
CA ASP A 113 -2.44 12.60 -18.28
C ASP A 113 -1.34 12.67 -17.22
N MET A 114 -0.59 11.58 -17.00
CA MET A 114 0.55 11.59 -16.07
C MET A 114 1.62 12.60 -16.50
N LYS A 115 1.89 12.75 -17.80
CA LYS A 115 2.83 13.74 -18.31
C LYS A 115 2.35 15.17 -18.09
N GLN A 116 1.05 15.43 -18.31
CA GLN A 116 0.45 16.73 -18.00
C GLN A 116 0.48 17.03 -16.50
N PHE A 117 0.21 16.03 -15.66
CA PHE A 117 0.26 16.16 -14.21
C PHE A 117 1.69 16.40 -13.71
N SER A 118 2.68 15.68 -14.24
CA SER A 118 4.11 15.90 -13.96
C SER A 118 4.56 17.32 -14.32
N ASN A 119 4.12 17.85 -15.47
CA ASN A 119 4.39 19.25 -15.84
C ASN A 119 3.76 20.23 -14.84
N TRP A 120 2.52 19.98 -14.39
CA TRP A 120 1.86 20.79 -13.38
C TRP A 120 2.58 20.73 -12.01
N LEU A 121 3.11 19.56 -11.63
CA LEU A 121 3.93 19.35 -10.44
C LEU A 121 5.30 20.03 -10.51
N SER A 122 5.88 20.19 -11.70
CA SER A 122 7.23 20.76 -11.86
C SER A 122 7.37 22.18 -11.28
N ALA A 123 6.28 22.97 -11.30
CA ALA A 123 6.21 24.30 -10.69
C ALA A 123 5.91 24.27 -9.18
N ARG A 124 5.57 23.11 -8.62
CA ARG A 124 5.09 22.93 -7.24
C ARG A 124 5.95 21.98 -6.42
N LEU A 125 6.99 21.40 -7.00
CA LEU A 125 7.97 20.55 -6.31
C LEU A 125 9.34 21.19 -6.41
N LYS A 126 10.13 21.10 -5.35
CA LYS A 126 11.55 21.48 -5.40
C LYS A 126 12.36 20.56 -6.31
N ASN A 127 11.96 19.29 -6.41
CA ASN A 127 12.64 18.31 -7.24
C ASN A 127 11.63 17.29 -7.79
N ILE A 128 11.27 17.45 -9.06
CA ILE A 128 10.32 16.57 -9.77
C ILE A 128 10.82 15.12 -9.93
N HIS A 129 12.13 14.88 -9.80
CA HIS A 129 12.71 13.55 -9.95
C HIS A 129 12.58 12.67 -8.71
N LEU A 130 12.31 13.28 -7.55
CA LEU A 130 12.23 12.55 -6.28
C LEU A 130 10.78 12.17 -5.96
N SER A 131 10.67 11.04 -5.27
CA SER A 131 9.43 10.51 -4.71
C SER A 131 9.00 11.27 -3.45
N SER A 132 7.70 11.24 -3.14
CA SER A 132 7.09 11.72 -1.88
C SER A 132 7.49 13.14 -1.50
N GLN A 133 7.71 14.00 -2.49
CA GLN A 133 8.15 15.36 -2.23
C GLN A 133 6.99 16.20 -1.70
N ARG A 134 7.33 17.16 -0.82
CA ARG A 134 6.38 18.20 -0.44
C ARG A 134 5.94 18.97 -1.68
N ILE A 135 4.64 19.02 -1.89
CA ILE A 135 4.02 19.92 -2.86
C ILE A 135 3.78 21.27 -2.20
N TYR A 136 4.18 22.34 -2.88
CA TYR A 136 3.94 23.72 -2.49
C TYR A 136 2.60 24.18 -3.10
N GLU A 137 1.53 23.54 -2.64
CA GLU A 137 0.14 23.75 -3.04
C GLU A 137 -0.77 23.22 -1.92
N THR A 138 -2.02 23.68 -1.88
CA THR A 138 -2.99 23.19 -0.90
C THR A 138 -3.51 21.80 -1.23
N GLY A 139 -3.90 21.03 -0.21
CA GLY A 139 -4.57 19.75 -0.39
C GLY A 139 -5.81 19.84 -1.28
N LEU A 140 -6.64 20.87 -1.07
CA LEU A 140 -7.86 21.12 -1.84
C LEU A 140 -7.59 21.42 -3.32
N ASN A 141 -6.57 22.21 -3.65
CA ASN A 141 -6.23 22.49 -5.04
C ASN A 141 -5.65 21.25 -5.74
N LEU A 142 -4.89 20.42 -5.01
CA LEU A 142 -4.46 19.12 -5.53
C LEU A 142 -5.67 18.22 -5.83
N GLN A 143 -6.62 18.09 -4.90
CA GLN A 143 -7.84 17.30 -5.12
C GLN A 143 -8.60 17.76 -6.38
N LYS A 144 -8.83 19.07 -6.52
CA LYS A 144 -9.49 19.64 -7.71
C LYS A 144 -8.72 19.31 -8.99
N LYS A 145 -7.40 19.49 -8.98
CA LYS A 145 -6.56 19.20 -10.14
C LYS A 145 -6.64 17.73 -10.55
N VAL A 146 -6.66 16.81 -9.57
CA VAL A 146 -6.77 15.38 -9.82
C VAL A 146 -8.14 15.04 -10.39
N GLN A 147 -9.21 15.57 -9.80
CA GLN A 147 -10.58 15.36 -10.28
C GLN A 147 -10.79 15.91 -11.71
N ASP A 148 -10.29 17.11 -12.00
CA ASP A 148 -10.36 17.73 -13.34
C ASP A 148 -9.68 16.88 -14.42
N MET A 149 -8.69 16.07 -14.03
CA MET A 149 -7.95 15.17 -14.92
C MET A 149 -8.54 13.75 -14.94
N GLY A 150 -9.68 13.51 -14.27
CA GLY A 150 -10.27 12.18 -14.13
C GLY A 150 -9.39 11.19 -13.34
N GLY A 151 -8.46 11.71 -12.54
CA GLY A 151 -7.58 10.92 -11.70
C GLY A 151 -8.27 10.45 -10.41
N LEU A 152 -7.54 9.66 -9.62
CA LEU A 152 -7.96 9.20 -8.29
C LEU A 152 -7.11 9.85 -7.21
N PHE A 153 -7.74 10.27 -6.11
CA PHE A 153 -7.08 10.85 -4.94
C PHE A 153 -7.33 10.00 -3.69
N ILE A 154 -6.26 9.53 -3.06
CA ILE A 154 -6.31 8.53 -1.99
C ILE A 154 -5.32 8.92 -0.88
N PRO A 155 -5.76 9.35 0.31
CA PRO A 155 -4.88 9.51 1.46
C PRO A 155 -4.13 8.20 1.78
N ALA A 156 -2.80 8.29 1.89
CA ALA A 156 -1.92 7.14 2.06
C ALA A 156 -1.74 6.78 3.54
N HIS A 157 -1.61 5.48 3.82
CA HIS A 157 -1.30 4.88 5.14
C HIS A 157 -1.77 5.71 6.35
N ILE A 158 -3.07 6.01 6.37
CA ILE A 158 -3.69 7.16 7.05
C ILE A 158 -3.48 7.19 8.58
N PHE A 159 -3.10 6.08 9.20
CA PHE A 159 -2.90 5.99 10.65
C PHE A 159 -1.44 5.98 11.08
N THR A 160 -0.48 5.85 10.16
CA THR A 160 0.96 5.78 10.51
C THR A 160 1.38 7.01 11.32
N PRO A 161 2.12 6.91 12.45
CA PRO A 161 2.41 8.08 13.30
C PRO A 161 3.22 9.21 12.65
N HIS A 162 3.69 9.00 11.41
CA HIS A 162 4.46 9.96 10.64
C HIS A 162 3.87 10.06 9.25
N LYS A 163 3.82 11.30 8.72
CA LYS A 163 3.46 11.59 7.33
C LYS A 163 2.12 10.99 6.87
N SER A 164 1.15 10.93 7.77
CA SER A 164 -0.18 10.39 7.49
C SER A 164 -1.26 11.36 7.94
N LEU A 165 -2.47 11.13 7.45
CA LEU A 165 -3.64 11.94 7.75
C LEU A 165 -3.94 11.98 9.25
N TYR A 166 -4.39 10.87 9.83
CA TYR A 166 -4.81 10.79 11.23
C TYR A 166 -3.65 10.71 12.21
N GLY A 167 -2.54 10.09 11.81
CA GLY A 167 -1.38 9.96 12.68
C GLY A 167 -0.66 11.29 12.91
N LYS A 168 -0.75 12.24 11.98
CA LYS A 168 0.00 13.50 12.07
C LYS A 168 -0.66 14.74 11.46
N GLY A 169 -1.38 14.58 10.37
CA GLY A 169 -1.92 15.66 9.55
C GLY A 169 -3.09 16.43 10.14
N VAL A 170 -3.96 15.76 10.90
CA VAL A 170 -5.18 16.34 11.47
C VAL A 170 -5.30 16.07 12.95
N LYS A 171 -6.11 16.87 13.65
CA LYS A 171 -6.41 16.66 15.06
C LYS A 171 -7.45 15.57 15.26
N SER A 172 -8.49 15.58 14.43
CA SER A 172 -9.67 14.73 14.62
C SER A 172 -10.35 14.30 13.33
N SER A 173 -10.37 15.13 12.28
CA SER A 173 -11.15 14.85 11.08
C SER A 173 -10.38 15.15 9.80
N LEU A 174 -10.62 14.32 8.77
CA LEU A 174 -10.08 14.55 7.43
C LEU A 174 -10.56 15.88 6.83
N THR A 175 -11.72 16.40 7.27
CA THR A 175 -12.29 17.65 6.72
C THR A 175 -11.51 18.89 7.15
N GLU A 176 -10.56 18.75 8.09
CA GLU A 176 -9.63 19.81 8.44
C GLU A 176 -8.74 20.21 7.26
N VAL A 177 -8.44 19.28 6.35
CA VAL A 177 -7.47 19.46 5.26
C VAL A 177 -8.00 19.12 3.87
N PHE A 178 -9.01 18.25 3.77
CA PHE A 178 -9.52 17.75 2.49
C PHE A 178 -11.02 17.96 2.34
N ASP A 179 -11.47 18.03 1.09
CA ASP A 179 -12.87 17.87 0.74
C ASP A 179 -13.21 16.38 0.74
N PRO A 180 -14.17 15.93 1.58
CA PRO A 180 -14.55 14.53 1.67
C PRO A 180 -15.10 13.95 0.36
N SER A 181 -15.68 14.78 -0.51
CA SER A 181 -16.29 14.32 -1.77
C SER A 181 -15.27 14.03 -2.88
N MET A 182 -14.01 14.47 -2.70
CA MET A 182 -12.91 14.28 -3.65
C MET A 182 -11.89 13.25 -3.15
N ILE A 183 -12.33 12.29 -2.34
CA ILE A 183 -11.52 11.15 -1.89
C ILE A 183 -12.13 9.88 -2.46
N ASP A 184 -11.36 9.12 -3.25
CA ASP A 184 -11.85 7.91 -3.92
C ASP A 184 -11.70 6.64 -3.08
N ALA A 185 -10.72 6.64 -2.17
CA ALA A 185 -10.45 5.56 -1.22
C ALA A 185 -9.55 6.07 -0.10
N VAL A 186 -9.33 5.24 0.93
CA VAL A 186 -8.27 5.48 1.92
C VAL A 186 -7.39 4.25 2.06
N GLU A 187 -6.07 4.47 2.19
CA GLU A 187 -5.12 3.39 2.44
C GLU A 187 -4.84 3.25 3.94
N LEU A 188 -5.04 2.04 4.49
CA LEU A 188 -4.95 1.82 5.94
C LEU A 188 -3.50 1.84 6.44
N GLY A 189 -2.60 1.18 5.71
CA GLY A 189 -1.20 0.99 6.07
C GLY A 189 -0.95 -0.18 7.05
N LEU A 190 0.32 -0.51 7.23
CA LEU A 190 0.84 -1.76 7.84
C LEU A 190 0.55 -1.97 9.35
N SER A 191 -0.24 -1.11 9.98
CA SER A 191 -0.49 -1.13 11.42
C SER A 191 -1.96 -0.92 11.76
N CYS A 192 -2.83 -1.07 10.76
CA CYS A 192 -4.28 -0.95 10.90
C CYS A 192 -4.96 -1.96 9.97
N ASP A 193 -5.98 -2.65 10.47
CA ASP A 193 -6.86 -3.48 9.66
C ASP A 193 -8.25 -2.86 9.52
N THR A 194 -9.13 -3.54 8.79
CA THR A 194 -10.49 -3.06 8.51
C THR A 194 -11.32 -2.90 9.79
N ASP A 195 -11.18 -3.78 10.78
CA ASP A 195 -11.97 -3.71 12.01
C ASP A 195 -11.52 -2.55 12.90
N MET A 196 -10.21 -2.29 12.94
CA MET A 196 -9.62 -1.13 13.58
C MET A 196 -10.09 0.18 12.94
N ALA A 197 -9.97 0.31 11.61
CA ALA A 197 -10.37 1.52 10.88
C ALA A 197 -11.88 1.78 10.90
N SER A 198 -12.70 0.71 10.94
CA SER A 198 -14.17 0.83 10.97
C SER A 198 -14.73 1.40 12.29
N GLN A 199 -13.88 1.65 13.29
CA GLN A 199 -14.25 2.35 14.51
C GLN A 199 -14.33 3.87 14.31
N VAL A 200 -13.86 4.39 13.18
CA VAL A 200 -13.90 5.81 12.82
C VAL A 200 -15.03 6.03 11.80
N TYR A 201 -16.14 6.62 12.24
CA TYR A 201 -17.38 6.73 11.47
C TYR A 201 -17.22 7.54 10.19
N GLU A 202 -16.42 8.62 10.20
CA GLU A 202 -16.19 9.43 9.00
C GLU A 202 -15.53 8.64 7.85
N LEU A 203 -14.99 7.46 8.13
CA LEU A 203 -14.44 6.56 7.10
C LEU A 203 -15.48 5.67 6.42
N ASN A 204 -16.73 5.64 6.90
CA ASN A 204 -17.83 4.86 6.34
C ASN A 204 -18.06 5.02 4.83
N PRO A 205 -17.96 6.24 4.25
CA PRO A 205 -18.15 6.44 2.82
C PRO A 205 -17.04 5.87 1.92
N TYR A 206 -15.85 5.60 2.45
CA TYR A 206 -14.67 5.29 1.63
C TYR A 206 -14.36 3.79 1.58
N PRO A 207 -14.05 3.21 0.42
CA PRO A 207 -13.45 1.88 0.36
C PRO A 207 -12.05 1.89 0.98
N PHE A 208 -11.66 0.76 1.55
CA PHE A 208 -10.34 0.58 2.17
C PHE A 208 -9.38 -0.14 1.22
N LEU A 209 -8.17 0.39 1.13
CA LEU A 209 -7.05 -0.21 0.42
C LEU A 209 -5.95 -0.61 1.40
N THR A 210 -5.29 -1.71 1.06
CA THR A 210 -4.13 -2.24 1.77
C THR A 210 -3.06 -2.51 0.74
N ASN A 211 -1.97 -1.75 0.79
CA ASN A 211 -0.91 -1.80 -0.22
C ASN A 211 0.45 -1.88 0.45
N SER A 212 1.42 -2.37 -0.31
CA SER A 212 2.69 -2.75 0.26
C SER A 212 3.55 -1.59 0.72
N ASP A 213 3.43 -0.38 0.18
CA ASP A 213 4.47 0.67 0.33
C ASP A 213 5.87 0.07 0.07
N ALA A 214 6.00 -0.65 -1.06
CA ALA A 214 7.17 -1.48 -1.33
C ALA A 214 8.39 -0.62 -1.65
N HIS A 215 9.42 -0.78 -0.81
CA HIS A 215 10.75 -0.19 -0.97
C HIS A 215 11.81 -1.18 -1.45
N SER A 216 11.41 -2.42 -1.77
CA SER A 216 12.24 -3.45 -2.40
C SER A 216 11.36 -4.49 -3.10
N LEU A 217 11.90 -5.21 -4.08
CA LEU A 217 11.16 -6.20 -4.87
C LEU A 217 10.45 -7.25 -4.00
N GLY A 218 11.16 -7.79 -3.01
CA GLY A 218 10.60 -8.81 -2.12
C GLY A 218 9.45 -8.31 -1.23
N LYS A 219 9.27 -6.99 -1.07
CA LYS A 219 8.15 -6.40 -0.31
C LYS A 219 6.88 -6.18 -1.14
N ILE A 220 6.96 -6.27 -2.47
CA ILE A 220 5.79 -6.18 -3.35
C ILE A 220 4.80 -7.29 -2.94
N GLY A 221 3.53 -6.92 -2.80
CA GLY A 221 2.45 -7.81 -2.39
C GLY A 221 2.50 -8.26 -0.92
N ARG A 222 3.21 -7.54 -0.02
CA ARG A 222 3.09 -7.81 1.43
C ARG A 222 1.74 -7.39 2.00
N GLU A 223 1.12 -6.40 1.37
CA GLU A 223 -0.31 -6.09 1.49
C GLU A 223 -0.83 -5.84 0.07
N TYR A 224 -2.05 -6.24 -0.21
CA TYR A 224 -2.68 -6.15 -1.53
C TYR A 224 -4.19 -6.33 -1.40
N ASN A 225 -4.89 -6.18 -2.51
CA ASN A 225 -6.34 -6.19 -2.59
C ASN A 225 -6.79 -7.28 -3.57
N GLU A 226 -7.85 -8.02 -3.27
CA GLU A 226 -8.53 -8.90 -4.23
C GLU A 226 -9.71 -8.12 -4.83
N LEU A 227 -9.70 -7.91 -6.15
CA LEU A 227 -10.72 -7.15 -6.87
C LEU A 227 -11.56 -8.07 -7.75
N TYR A 228 -12.85 -7.77 -7.88
CA TYR A 228 -13.74 -8.38 -8.87
C TYR A 228 -14.01 -7.38 -9.99
N VAL A 229 -13.48 -7.64 -11.19
CA VAL A 229 -13.50 -6.69 -12.32
C VAL A 229 -13.65 -7.41 -13.66
N GLN A 230 -13.96 -6.68 -14.74
CA GLN A 230 -13.96 -7.21 -16.10
C GLN A 230 -12.52 -7.37 -16.64
N SER A 231 -11.69 -6.37 -16.40
CA SER A 231 -10.30 -6.29 -16.85
C SER A 231 -9.42 -5.58 -15.81
N ALA A 232 -8.11 -5.77 -15.91
CA ALA A 232 -7.14 -5.07 -15.08
C ALA A 232 -6.74 -3.78 -15.81
N ASP A 233 -7.40 -2.68 -15.49
CA ASP A 233 -7.16 -1.33 -16.01
C ASP A 233 -7.65 -0.26 -15.03
N PHE A 234 -7.36 1.00 -15.33
CA PHE A 234 -7.68 2.14 -14.45
C PHE A 234 -9.19 2.31 -14.25
N THR A 235 -9.97 2.18 -15.32
CA THR A 235 -11.43 2.39 -15.29
C THR A 235 -12.11 1.35 -14.42
N GLU A 236 -11.78 0.07 -14.60
CA GLU A 236 -12.32 -1.01 -13.77
C GLU A 236 -11.91 -0.89 -12.31
N PHE A 237 -10.70 -0.38 -12.03
CA PHE A 237 -10.28 -0.08 -10.66
C PHE A 237 -11.12 1.05 -10.05
N ALA A 238 -11.34 2.16 -10.77
CA ALA A 238 -12.18 3.26 -10.31
C ALA A 238 -13.64 2.82 -10.05
N LEU A 239 -14.19 1.96 -10.91
CA LEU A 239 -15.53 1.35 -10.71
C LEU A 239 -15.55 0.42 -9.49
N ALA A 240 -14.49 -0.35 -9.25
CA ALA A 240 -14.37 -1.24 -8.10
C ALA A 240 -14.29 -0.48 -6.78
N LEU A 241 -13.62 0.68 -6.73
CA LEU A 241 -13.63 1.56 -5.56
C LEU A 241 -15.04 2.05 -5.25
N LYS A 242 -15.84 2.37 -6.27
CA LYS A 242 -17.21 2.87 -6.13
C LYS A 242 -18.26 1.78 -5.92
N GLY A 243 -17.90 0.51 -6.03
CA GLY A 243 -18.84 -0.61 -5.92
C GLY A 243 -19.88 -0.66 -7.05
N GLN A 244 -19.54 -0.17 -8.25
CA GLN A 244 -20.50 0.02 -9.35
C GLN A 244 -20.54 -1.18 -10.29
N ASP A 245 -21.73 -1.50 -10.81
CA ASP A 245 -21.94 -2.55 -11.82
C ASP A 245 -21.23 -3.88 -11.50
N ASP A 246 -21.41 -4.34 -10.26
CA ASP A 246 -20.78 -5.52 -9.65
C ASP A 246 -19.25 -5.49 -9.47
N ARG A 247 -18.56 -4.43 -9.92
CA ARG A 247 -17.14 -4.23 -9.62
C ARG A 247 -16.99 -3.90 -8.14
N LYS A 248 -16.03 -4.55 -7.46
CA LYS A 248 -15.82 -4.36 -6.02
C LYS A 248 -14.48 -4.87 -5.53
N ILE A 249 -14.07 -4.36 -4.39
CA ILE A 249 -13.05 -4.99 -3.55
C ILE A 249 -13.72 -6.19 -2.84
N ILE A 250 -13.17 -7.40 -3.02
CA ILE A 250 -13.66 -8.62 -2.38
C ILE A 250 -13.04 -8.78 -0.99
N ALA A 251 -11.74 -8.52 -0.90
CA ALA A 251 -10.98 -8.67 0.33
C ALA A 251 -9.72 -7.80 0.29
N ASN A 252 -9.30 -7.37 1.47
CA ASN A 252 -8.02 -6.75 1.73
C ASN A 252 -7.10 -7.79 2.37
N TYR A 253 -5.85 -7.84 1.96
CA TYR A 253 -4.83 -8.75 2.50
C TYR A 253 -3.70 -7.90 3.05
N GLY A 254 -3.29 -8.17 4.28
CA GLY A 254 -2.17 -7.47 4.88
C GLY A 254 -1.76 -8.06 6.21
N LEU A 255 -0.80 -7.41 6.86
CA LEU A 255 -0.23 -7.94 8.10
C LEU A 255 -1.25 -7.86 9.23
N ASP A 256 -1.16 -8.79 10.18
CA ASP A 256 -1.80 -8.57 11.49
C ASP A 256 -1.24 -7.26 12.08
N PRO A 257 -2.09 -6.27 12.42
CA PRO A 257 -1.65 -5.01 13.01
C PRO A 257 -0.76 -5.20 14.24
N LEU A 258 -0.92 -6.29 14.99
CA LEU A 258 -0.05 -6.65 16.12
C LEU A 258 1.42 -6.80 15.69
N LEU A 259 1.70 -7.19 14.45
CA LEU A 259 3.07 -7.26 13.91
C LEU A 259 3.63 -5.89 13.50
N GLY A 260 2.77 -4.88 13.43
CA GLY A 260 3.08 -3.53 13.01
C GLY A 260 4.07 -2.83 13.93
N LYS A 261 5.02 -2.12 13.32
CA LYS A 261 6.08 -1.37 14.01
C LYS A 261 5.54 -0.37 15.05
N TYR A 262 4.35 0.17 14.78
CA TYR A 262 3.75 1.29 15.49
C TYR A 262 2.38 0.95 16.11
N TYR A 263 2.08 -0.33 16.32
CA TYR A 263 0.78 -0.73 16.87
C TYR A 263 0.54 -0.14 18.28
N GLN A 264 1.50 -0.35 19.19
CA GLN A 264 1.50 0.17 20.56
C GLN A 264 2.38 1.40 20.73
N THR A 265 1.99 2.28 21.66
CA THR A 265 2.80 3.43 22.08
C THR A 265 4.08 2.95 22.73
N ALA A 266 5.21 3.52 22.29
CA ALA A 266 6.52 3.05 22.70
C ALA A 266 7.60 4.14 22.66
N CYS A 267 8.65 3.93 23.45
CA CYS A 267 9.75 4.87 23.62
C CYS A 267 10.53 5.08 22.33
N GLU A 268 10.77 6.33 21.95
CA GLU A 268 11.53 6.67 20.73
C GLU A 268 13.00 6.21 20.77
N ALA A 269 13.56 6.05 21.97
CA ALA A 269 14.98 5.73 22.15
C ALA A 269 15.26 4.22 22.20
N CYS A 270 14.43 3.43 22.88
CA CYS A 270 14.69 2.01 23.12
C CYS A 270 13.58 1.07 22.64
N GLY A 271 12.44 1.59 22.19
CA GLY A 271 11.32 0.79 21.70
C GLY A 271 10.50 0.07 22.77
N GLU A 272 10.78 0.30 24.05
CA GLU A 272 9.98 -0.27 25.14
C GLU A 272 8.54 0.28 25.09
N PRO A 273 7.50 -0.58 25.23
CA PRO A 273 6.13 -0.12 25.34
C PRO A 273 5.94 0.87 26.49
N ALA A 274 5.09 1.88 26.28
CA ALA A 274 4.75 2.83 27.32
C ALA A 274 3.91 2.17 28.43
N VAL A 275 4.25 2.48 29.68
CA VAL A 275 3.44 2.11 30.85
C VAL A 275 2.48 3.27 31.15
N SER A 276 1.20 2.96 31.33
CA SER A 276 0.17 3.98 31.58
C SER A 276 0.49 4.80 32.83
N GLY A 277 0.42 6.14 32.72
CA GLY A 277 0.67 7.07 33.81
C GLY A 277 2.13 7.49 34.01
N GLU A 278 3.08 6.90 33.30
CA GLU A 278 4.49 7.29 33.37
C GLU A 278 4.81 8.43 32.39
N THR A 279 5.62 9.40 32.82
CA THR A 279 6.08 10.53 32.00
C THR A 279 7.44 10.30 31.33
N ALA A 280 8.11 9.20 31.66
CA ALA A 280 9.39 8.79 31.10
C ALA A 280 9.49 7.26 31.02
N CYS A 281 10.30 6.76 30.10
CA CYS A 281 10.48 5.32 29.89
C CYS A 281 11.14 4.64 31.10
N ALA A 282 10.48 3.67 31.71
CA ALA A 282 11.02 2.88 32.83
C ALA A 282 12.38 2.20 32.52
N ASN A 283 12.66 1.87 31.25
CA ASN A 283 13.89 1.19 30.86
C ASN A 283 15.08 2.14 30.65
N CYS A 284 14.88 3.31 30.03
CA CYS A 284 15.99 4.20 29.64
C CYS A 284 15.86 5.67 30.09
N GLY A 285 14.77 6.04 30.77
CA GLY A 285 14.51 7.39 31.25
C GLY A 285 14.14 8.42 30.17
N ASN A 286 14.07 8.04 28.90
CA ASN A 286 13.68 8.95 27.82
C ASN A 286 12.21 9.39 27.97
N ALA A 287 11.95 10.69 27.80
CA ALA A 287 10.62 11.26 27.96
C ALA A 287 9.77 11.24 26.67
N ARG A 288 10.35 10.87 25.52
CA ARG A 288 9.66 10.89 24.23
C ARG A 288 9.15 9.52 23.82
N PHE A 289 7.89 9.49 23.40
CA PHE A 289 7.19 8.31 22.96
C PHE A 289 6.53 8.57 21.60
N THR A 290 6.56 7.58 20.72
CA THR A 290 5.73 7.57 19.52
C THR A 290 4.39 6.96 19.90
N LYS A 291 3.31 7.74 19.75
CA LYS A 291 1.94 7.25 19.95
C LYS A 291 1.63 6.11 18.98
N GLY A 292 1.09 5.02 19.50
CA GLY A 292 0.71 3.85 18.73
C GLY A 292 -0.60 4.07 17.98
N VAL A 293 -0.76 3.34 16.86
CA VAL A 293 -1.96 3.38 16.03
C VAL A 293 -3.21 2.97 16.81
N SER A 294 -3.10 1.97 17.69
CA SER A 294 -4.23 1.53 18.51
C SER A 294 -4.74 2.63 19.45
N GLU A 295 -3.84 3.38 20.08
CA GLU A 295 -4.21 4.49 20.96
C GLU A 295 -4.82 5.63 20.14
N ARG A 296 -4.20 5.95 18.99
CA ARG A 296 -4.70 7.00 18.11
C ARG A 296 -6.10 6.71 17.56
N LEU A 297 -6.38 5.46 17.18
CA LEU A 297 -7.71 5.05 16.76
C LEU A 297 -8.74 5.16 17.89
N HIS A 298 -8.36 4.82 19.12
CA HIS A 298 -9.25 4.98 20.27
C HIS A 298 -9.64 6.44 20.50
N GLU A 299 -8.71 7.39 20.31
CA GLU A 299 -9.01 8.83 20.37
C GLU A 299 -9.96 9.31 19.28
N LEU A 300 -9.90 8.70 18.10
CA LEU A 300 -10.71 9.07 16.93
C LEU A 300 -12.06 8.33 16.89
N SER A 301 -12.18 7.23 17.62
CA SER A 301 -13.35 6.39 17.57
C SER A 301 -14.59 7.10 18.09
N ASP A 302 -15.63 7.14 17.27
CA ASP A 302 -16.93 7.73 17.55
C ASP A 302 -17.99 6.62 17.43
N GLN A 303 -18.31 6.00 18.56
CA GLN A 303 -19.19 4.82 18.65
C GLN A 303 -20.62 5.16 18.18
N LEU A 304 -20.85 5.09 16.87
CA LEU A 304 -22.18 5.04 16.26
C LEU A 304 -22.41 3.60 15.76
N GLU A 305 -23.55 3.02 16.13
CA GLU A 305 -23.87 1.59 15.93
C GLU A 305 -23.97 1.14 14.46
N VAL A 306 -23.83 2.03 13.49
CA VAL A 306 -23.99 1.71 12.07
C VAL A 306 -22.67 1.16 11.50
N ARG A 307 -22.51 -0.17 11.59
CA ARG A 307 -21.44 -0.89 10.89
C ARG A 307 -21.80 -1.06 9.42
N VAL A 308 -21.06 -0.38 8.54
CA VAL A 308 -21.10 -0.62 7.09
C VAL A 308 -20.53 -2.01 6.81
N LEU A 309 -21.17 -2.77 5.91
CA LEU A 309 -20.60 -4.04 5.45
C LEU A 309 -19.31 -3.75 4.67
N ARG A 310 -18.19 -4.26 5.17
CA ARG A 310 -16.87 -4.10 4.55
C ARG A 310 -16.38 -5.40 3.90
N PRO A 311 -15.52 -5.30 2.87
CA PRO A 311 -14.69 -6.43 2.46
C PRO A 311 -13.93 -7.00 3.67
N ARG A 312 -13.70 -8.31 3.69
CA ARG A 312 -12.93 -8.94 4.76
C ARG A 312 -11.47 -8.47 4.71
N TYR A 313 -10.85 -8.28 5.87
CA TYR A 313 -9.40 -8.22 6.00
C TYR A 313 -8.87 -9.61 6.30
N VAL A 314 -7.99 -10.14 5.46
CA VAL A 314 -7.32 -11.43 5.68
C VAL A 314 -5.91 -11.14 6.18
N HIS A 315 -5.69 -11.39 7.48
CA HIS A 315 -4.35 -11.32 8.04
C HIS A 315 -3.47 -12.37 7.37
N GLN A 316 -2.41 -11.90 6.74
CA GLN A 316 -1.49 -12.70 5.97
C GLN A 316 -0.07 -12.28 6.31
N ILE A 317 0.83 -13.25 6.29
CA ILE A 317 2.27 -13.00 6.31
C ILE A 317 2.87 -13.33 4.93
N PRO A 318 3.90 -12.59 4.49
CA PRO A 318 4.68 -12.96 3.30
C PRO A 318 5.17 -14.41 3.40
N LEU A 319 5.16 -15.16 2.28
CA LEU A 319 5.56 -16.57 2.28
C LEU A 319 6.95 -16.79 2.87
N GLN A 320 7.88 -15.88 2.59
CA GLN A 320 9.25 -15.92 3.11
C GLN A 320 9.36 -15.83 4.65
N PHE A 321 8.30 -15.43 5.35
CA PHE A 321 8.25 -15.42 6.81
C PHE A 321 7.70 -16.72 7.40
N VAL A 322 7.10 -17.58 6.58
CA VAL A 322 6.63 -18.90 7.03
C VAL A 322 7.85 -19.78 7.38
N PRO A 323 7.90 -20.38 8.59
CA PRO A 323 9.00 -21.25 8.97
C PRO A 323 9.25 -22.38 7.95
N GLY A 324 10.50 -22.48 7.48
CA GLY A 324 10.90 -23.46 6.45
C GLY A 324 10.82 -22.95 5.00
N VAL A 325 10.25 -21.76 4.77
CA VAL A 325 10.15 -21.14 3.44
C VAL A 325 11.25 -20.08 3.27
N GLY A 326 12.49 -20.54 3.07
CA GLY A 326 13.60 -19.67 2.67
C GLY A 326 13.58 -19.35 1.16
N PRO A 327 14.51 -18.52 0.66
CA PRO A 327 14.56 -18.12 -0.76
C PRO A 327 14.55 -19.29 -1.75
N LYS A 328 15.33 -20.34 -1.48
CA LYS A 328 15.37 -21.55 -2.31
C LYS A 328 14.04 -22.31 -2.32
N THR A 329 13.34 -22.36 -1.18
CA THR A 329 12.04 -23.02 -1.06
C THR A 329 10.97 -22.21 -1.79
N LEU A 330 11.00 -20.89 -1.65
CA LEU A 330 10.11 -19.98 -2.36
C LEU A 330 10.26 -20.14 -3.89
N ASP A 331 11.49 -20.22 -4.39
CA ASP A 331 11.73 -20.46 -5.81
C ASP A 331 11.23 -21.83 -6.28
N LYS A 332 11.34 -22.88 -5.45
CA LYS A 332 10.75 -24.20 -5.77
C LYS A 332 9.22 -24.13 -5.86
N LEU A 333 8.58 -23.44 -4.90
CA LEU A 333 7.14 -23.23 -4.90
C LEU A 333 6.71 -22.45 -6.16
N LYS A 334 7.35 -21.33 -6.48
CA LYS A 334 7.06 -20.57 -7.70
C LYS A 334 7.26 -21.42 -8.97
N LYS A 335 8.31 -22.24 -9.05
CA LYS A 335 8.50 -23.15 -10.20
C LYS A 335 7.39 -24.19 -10.35
N ALA A 336 6.80 -24.63 -9.24
CA ALA A 336 5.72 -25.62 -9.25
C ALA A 336 4.34 -25.01 -9.53
N PHE A 337 4.07 -23.80 -9.00
CA PHE A 337 2.75 -23.18 -9.00
C PHE A 337 2.65 -21.93 -9.90
N GLY A 338 3.76 -21.48 -10.50
CA GLY A 338 3.85 -20.27 -11.30
C GLY A 338 4.23 -19.04 -10.49
N THR A 339 3.36 -18.61 -9.57
CA THR A 339 3.49 -17.33 -8.85
C THR A 339 3.26 -17.45 -7.35
N GLU A 340 3.65 -16.44 -6.58
CA GLU A 340 3.34 -16.34 -5.15
C GLU A 340 1.82 -16.29 -4.90
N MET A 341 1.04 -15.55 -5.71
CA MET A 341 -0.42 -15.53 -5.59
C MET A 341 -1.06 -16.90 -5.85
N ALA A 342 -0.55 -17.69 -6.79
CA ALA A 342 -1.02 -19.06 -7.00
C ALA A 342 -0.77 -19.96 -5.78
N VAL A 343 0.41 -19.82 -5.14
CA VAL A 343 0.72 -20.53 -3.88
C VAL A 343 -0.22 -20.11 -2.74
N LEU A 344 -0.54 -18.83 -2.66
CA LEU A 344 -1.34 -18.26 -1.58
C LEU A 344 -2.84 -18.53 -1.71
N HIS A 345 -3.36 -18.59 -2.93
CA HIS A 345 -4.82 -18.61 -3.15
C HIS A 345 -5.34 -19.84 -3.87
N GLU A 346 -4.52 -20.56 -4.62
CA GLU A 346 -4.98 -21.62 -5.52
C GLU A 346 -4.43 -23.00 -5.16
N ALA A 347 -3.17 -23.10 -4.73
CA ALA A 347 -2.50 -24.38 -4.47
C ALA A 347 -3.21 -25.18 -3.36
N ALA A 348 -3.56 -26.44 -3.61
CA ALA A 348 -4.09 -27.33 -2.58
C ALA A 348 -2.98 -27.75 -1.60
N GLU A 349 -3.35 -28.13 -0.36
CA GLU A 349 -2.38 -28.55 0.65
C GLU A 349 -1.61 -29.80 0.19
N GLU A 350 -2.32 -30.73 -0.46
CA GLU A 350 -1.76 -31.97 -0.99
C GLU A 350 -0.71 -31.70 -2.07
N ASP A 351 -0.93 -30.70 -2.92
CA ASP A 351 0.02 -30.30 -3.94
C ASP A 351 1.23 -29.59 -3.33
N LEU A 352 1.03 -28.73 -2.33
CA LEU A 352 2.11 -28.12 -1.57
C LEU A 352 3.01 -29.20 -0.93
N ALA A 353 2.40 -30.23 -0.35
CA ALA A 353 3.11 -31.34 0.30
C ALA A 353 3.94 -32.20 -0.67
N ARG A 354 3.72 -32.10 -2.00
CA ARG A 354 4.59 -32.72 -3.02
C ARG A 354 5.88 -31.93 -3.27
N VAL A 355 5.90 -30.64 -2.94
CA VAL A 355 7.03 -29.73 -3.20
C VAL A 355 7.84 -29.44 -1.94
N VAL A 356 7.16 -29.33 -0.80
CA VAL A 356 7.76 -29.02 0.51
C VAL A 356 7.36 -30.05 1.56
N PRO A 357 8.10 -30.18 2.68
CA PRO A 357 7.70 -31.10 3.75
C PRO A 357 6.26 -30.85 4.22
N PRO A 358 5.47 -31.90 4.57
CA PRO A 358 4.07 -31.75 4.97
C PRO A 358 3.84 -30.72 6.08
N LYS A 359 4.77 -30.63 7.05
CA LYS A 359 4.73 -29.61 8.10
C LYS A 359 4.76 -28.18 7.54
N THR A 360 5.58 -27.92 6.52
CA THR A 360 5.68 -26.61 5.88
C THR A 360 4.43 -26.32 5.03
N ALA A 361 3.89 -27.32 4.33
CA ALA A 361 2.63 -27.17 3.59
C ALA A 361 1.48 -26.75 4.51
N ALA A 362 1.29 -27.44 5.64
CA ALA A 362 0.30 -27.09 6.64
C ALA A 362 0.50 -25.68 7.22
N LEU A 363 1.76 -25.26 7.44
CA LEU A 363 2.06 -23.89 7.88
C LEU A 363 1.70 -22.84 6.83
N ILE A 364 1.94 -23.09 5.54
CA ILE A 364 1.53 -22.20 4.45
C ILE A 364 0.00 -22.05 4.42
N VAL A 365 -0.74 -23.15 4.57
CA VAL A 365 -2.22 -23.13 4.62
C VAL A 365 -2.74 -22.36 5.83
N LYS A 366 -2.13 -22.54 7.00
CA LYS A 366 -2.46 -21.73 8.20
C LYS A 366 -2.13 -20.25 7.98
N ALA A 367 -1.00 -19.95 7.34
CA ALA A 367 -0.55 -18.58 7.09
C ALA A 367 -1.52 -17.82 6.19
N ARG A 368 -1.89 -18.42 5.06
CA ARG A 368 -2.76 -17.78 4.06
C ARG A 368 -4.24 -17.72 4.48
N SER A 369 -4.62 -18.43 5.54
CA SER A 369 -5.96 -18.39 6.13
C SER A 369 -6.07 -17.51 7.38
N GLY A 370 -4.99 -16.80 7.77
CA GLY A 370 -4.96 -15.95 8.97
C GLY A 370 -5.04 -16.70 10.29
N LYS A 371 -4.69 -17.99 10.30
CA LYS A 371 -4.79 -18.88 11.48
C LYS A 371 -3.44 -19.17 12.14
N LEU A 372 -2.37 -18.48 11.74
CA LEU A 372 -1.09 -18.58 12.43
C LEU A 372 -1.13 -17.78 13.73
N GLU A 373 -0.64 -18.38 14.81
CA GLU A 373 -0.48 -17.67 16.07
C GLU A 373 0.70 -16.68 15.99
N LEU A 374 0.44 -15.43 16.39
CA LEU A 374 1.40 -14.35 16.36
C LEU A 374 1.69 -13.83 17.78
N LYS A 375 2.87 -13.26 17.95
CA LYS A 375 3.27 -12.45 19.11
C LYS A 375 3.44 -11.02 18.64
N ALA A 376 2.77 -10.09 19.30
CA ALA A 376 2.81 -8.66 18.95
C ALA A 376 4.24 -8.07 18.98
N GLY A 377 4.48 -7.11 18.09
CA GLY A 377 5.63 -6.19 18.08
C GLY A 377 5.31 -4.87 18.78
N GLY A 378 6.25 -3.93 18.71
CA GLY A 378 6.13 -2.62 19.35
C GLY A 378 7.42 -1.79 19.26
N GLY A 379 7.29 -0.47 19.34
CA GLY A 379 8.41 0.46 19.48
C GLY A 379 9.52 0.35 18.45
N GLY A 380 9.16 0.10 17.19
CA GLY A 380 10.16 -0.01 16.15
C GLY A 380 10.50 -1.44 15.72
N THR A 381 9.98 -2.44 16.42
CA THR A 381 10.25 -3.86 16.17
C THR A 381 9.02 -4.61 15.65
N TYR A 382 9.23 -5.52 14.69
CA TYR A 382 8.17 -6.40 14.18
C TYR A 382 7.83 -7.50 15.19
N GLY A 383 6.57 -7.92 15.23
CA GLY A 383 6.15 -9.12 15.97
C GLY A 383 6.72 -10.42 15.39
N LYS A 384 6.45 -11.56 16.04
CA LYS A 384 7.01 -12.87 15.66
C LYS A 384 5.92 -13.94 15.54
N ILE A 385 6.10 -14.88 14.62
CA ILE A 385 5.25 -16.08 14.50
C ILE A 385 5.60 -17.03 15.64
N LYS A 386 4.58 -17.56 16.34
CA LYS A 386 4.80 -18.66 17.30
C LYS A 386 4.98 -19.99 16.53
N PRO A 387 5.97 -20.81 16.88
CA PRO A 387 6.29 -22.05 16.15
C PRO A 387 5.18 -23.10 16.17
#